data_AF-A0A1F3C3N2-F1
#
_entry.id   AF-A0A1F3C3N2-F1
#
_cell.length_a   1.000
_cell.length_b   1.000
_cell.length_c   1.000
_cell.angle_alpha   90.00
_cell.angle_beta   90.00
_cell.angle_gamma   90.00
#
_symmetry.space_group_name_H-M   'P 1'
#
loop_
_entity.id
_entity.type
_entity.pdbx_description
1 polymer ?
#
loop_
_entity_poly.entity_id
_entity_poly.type
_entity_poly.pdbx_seq_one_letter_code
_entity_poly.pdbx_strand_id
1 'polypeptide(L)'
;MLVVPRGILRRRLYSAGAIALALALWGVEEITPGEVRARVSPWRIAGAAATAGWASLRRWTRAVREAVLFTCVRALPDGARLRAIAARAATTLAAYVPSAADALPIPTRAFLGAAHVS
;
A
#
# COMPACT_ATOMS: atom_id res chain seq x y z
N MET A 1 -19.15 10.95 -21.89
CA MET A 1 -17.68 10.93 -21.77
C MET A 1 -17.33 10.97 -20.30
N LEU A 2 -16.77 9.89 -19.76
CA LEU A 2 -16.50 9.75 -18.32
C LEU A 2 -14.99 9.71 -18.13
N VAL A 3 -14.44 10.81 -17.59
CA VAL A 3 -13.02 10.90 -17.23
C VAL A 3 -12.85 10.09 -15.94
N VAL A 4 -12.37 8.85 -16.07
CA VAL A 4 -12.03 8.01 -14.92
C VAL A 4 -10.55 8.24 -14.59
N PRO A 5 -10.19 8.56 -13.33
CA PRO A 5 -8.80 8.60 -12.92
C PRO A 5 -8.14 7.24 -13.20
N ARG A 6 -7.04 7.25 -13.96
CA ARG A 6 -6.20 6.06 -14.19
C ARG A 6 -5.67 5.61 -12.81
N GLY A 7 -6.08 4.43 -12.36
CA GLY A 7 -5.77 3.93 -11.00
C GLY A 7 -6.83 3.01 -10.40
N ILE A 8 -7.97 2.82 -11.07
CA ILE A 8 -8.98 1.83 -10.65
C ILE A 8 -8.64 0.48 -11.29
N LEU A 9 -7.94 -0.36 -10.53
CA LEU A 9 -7.79 -1.79 -10.83
C LEU A 9 -9.18 -2.44 -10.83
N ARG A 10 -9.67 -2.78 -12.02
CA ARG A 10 -10.91 -3.54 -12.22
C ARG A 10 -10.91 -4.78 -11.29
N ARG A 11 -11.92 -4.87 -10.43
CA ARG A 11 -12.23 -6.01 -9.52
C ARG A 11 -11.50 -6.07 -8.17
N ARG A 12 -10.86 -5.00 -7.68
CA ARG A 12 -10.38 -4.93 -6.27
C ARG A 12 -10.88 -3.65 -5.62
N LEU A 13 -11.55 -3.76 -4.48
CA LEU A 13 -12.21 -2.69 -3.72
C LEU A 13 -11.28 -1.55 -3.21
N TYR A 14 -10.03 -1.48 -3.68
CA TYR A 14 -9.00 -0.52 -3.26
C TYR A 14 -8.12 -0.15 -4.47
N SER A 15 -7.84 1.16 -4.64
CA SER A 15 -6.90 1.66 -5.65
C SER A 15 -5.45 1.29 -5.30
N ALA A 16 -4.55 1.35 -6.28
CA ALA A 16 -3.12 1.17 -6.05
C ALA A 16 -2.59 2.14 -4.96
N GLY A 17 -3.05 3.39 -5.00
CA GLY A 17 -2.78 4.40 -3.96
C GLY A 17 -3.19 3.94 -2.55
N ALA A 18 -4.41 3.42 -2.39
CA ALA A 18 -4.89 2.96 -1.09
C ALA A 18 -4.07 1.77 -0.54
N ILE A 19 -3.63 0.87 -1.43
CA ILE A 19 -2.74 -0.24 -1.03
C ILE A 19 -1.38 0.30 -0.59
N ALA A 20 -0.80 1.23 -1.35
CA ALA A 20 0.49 1.85 -1.02
C ALA A 20 0.45 2.62 0.30
N LEU A 21 -0.64 3.37 0.54
CA LEU A 21 -0.89 4.05 1.81
C LEU A 21 -0.94 3.04 2.97
N ALA A 22 -1.67 1.93 2.82
CA ALA A 22 -1.74 0.90 3.85
C ALA A 22 -0.37 0.25 4.15
N LEU A 23 0.45 0.01 3.11
CA LEU A 23 1.80 -0.52 3.27
C LEU A 23 2.73 0.48 3.97
N ALA A 24 2.58 1.78 3.70
CA ALA A 24 3.35 2.83 4.36
C ALA A 24 2.99 2.96 5.86
N LEU A 25 1.69 2.99 6.18
CA LEU A 25 1.24 3.07 7.58
C LEU A 25 1.71 1.84 8.40
N TRP A 26 1.73 0.65 7.80
CA TRP A 26 2.15 -0.56 8.51
C TRP A 26 3.67 -0.76 8.55
N GLY A 27 4.34 -0.50 7.43
CA GLY A 27 5.75 -0.78 7.22
C GLY A 27 6.69 0.34 7.69
N VAL A 28 6.27 1.59 7.55
CA VAL A 28 7.09 2.77 7.85
C VAL A 28 6.64 3.43 9.15
N GLU A 29 5.35 3.72 9.31
CA GLU A 29 4.82 4.33 10.54
C GLU A 29 4.58 3.31 11.66
N GLU A 30 4.82 2.03 11.37
CA GLU A 30 4.75 0.96 12.36
C GLU A 30 3.40 0.81 13.09
N ILE A 31 2.33 1.25 12.45
CA ILE A 31 0.98 1.27 13.05
C ILE A 31 0.38 -0.15 13.02
N THR A 32 -0.51 -0.46 13.98
CA THR A 32 -1.16 -1.78 14.04
C THR A 32 -2.09 -2.02 12.84
N PRO A 33 -2.28 -3.28 12.39
CA PRO A 33 -3.19 -3.58 11.29
C PRO A 33 -4.64 -3.11 11.49
N GLY A 34 -5.10 -3.01 12.74
CA GLY A 34 -6.43 -2.50 13.09
C GLY A 34 -6.59 -1.01 12.81
N GLU A 35 -5.61 -0.21 13.24
CA GLU A 35 -5.57 1.23 12.97
C GLU A 35 -5.34 1.53 11.48
N VAL A 36 -4.48 0.76 10.80
CA VAL A 36 -4.29 0.87 9.35
C VAL A 36 -5.61 0.63 8.60
N ARG A 37 -6.39 -0.36 9.03
CA ARG A 37 -7.73 -0.58 8.50
C ARG A 37 -8.66 0.60 8.78
N ALA A 38 -8.68 1.14 10.00
CA ALA A 38 -9.53 2.27 10.36
C ALA A 38 -9.23 3.52 9.50
N ARG A 39 -7.97 3.72 9.10
CA ARG A 39 -7.55 4.85 8.25
C ARG A 39 -7.79 4.64 6.75
N VAL A 40 -7.76 3.40 6.27
CA VAL A 40 -7.80 3.10 4.81
C VAL A 40 -9.15 2.53 4.33
N SER A 41 -9.90 1.84 5.19
CA SER A 41 -11.18 1.23 4.83
C SER A 41 -12.36 2.15 5.20
N PRO A 42 -13.22 2.55 4.25
CA PRO A 42 -14.46 3.27 4.56
C PRO A 42 -15.50 2.37 5.26
N TRP A 43 -15.31 1.04 5.21
CA TRP A 43 -16.22 0.06 5.81
C TRP A 43 -15.79 -0.25 7.25
N ARG A 44 -16.54 0.32 8.21
CA ARG A 44 -16.37 0.11 9.66
C ARG A 44 -16.70 -1.34 10.10
N ILE A 45 -17.40 -2.10 9.25
CA ILE A 45 -17.83 -3.48 9.52
C ILE A 45 -17.06 -4.41 8.58
N ALA A 46 -16.34 -5.37 9.14
CA ALA A 46 -15.98 -6.58 8.43
C ALA A 46 -16.12 -7.77 9.36
N GLY A 47 -16.55 -8.91 8.80
CA GLY A 47 -16.74 -10.15 9.54
C GLY A 47 -15.48 -10.54 10.32
N ALA A 48 -15.66 -11.36 11.37
CA ALA A 48 -14.70 -11.65 12.43
C ALA A 48 -13.22 -11.87 12.00
N ALA A 49 -12.97 -12.34 10.77
CA ALA A 49 -11.62 -12.50 10.20
C ALA A 49 -10.87 -11.17 9.94
N ALA A 50 -11.58 -10.04 9.82
CA ALA A 50 -10.95 -8.73 9.66
C ALA A 50 -10.52 -8.11 11.00
N THR A 51 -11.16 -8.51 12.10
CA THR A 51 -10.89 -8.04 13.46
C THR A 51 -9.59 -8.62 14.02
N ALA A 52 -9.24 -9.86 13.64
CA ALA A 52 -8.01 -10.55 14.06
C ALA A 52 -6.74 -10.11 13.30
N GLY A 53 -6.85 -9.13 12.40
CA GLY A 53 -5.73 -8.59 11.63
C GLY A 53 -6.03 -8.63 10.14
N TRP A 54 -5.94 -7.46 9.51
CA TRP A 54 -6.35 -7.24 8.13
C TRP A 54 -5.62 -8.17 7.14
N ALA A 55 -6.24 -9.31 6.81
CA ALA A 55 -5.62 -10.35 5.98
C ALA A 55 -5.21 -9.86 4.59
N SER A 56 -5.91 -8.84 4.06
CA SER A 56 -5.55 -8.16 2.82
C SER A 56 -4.16 -7.56 2.85
N LEU A 57 -3.72 -7.02 4.00
CA LEU A 57 -2.42 -6.39 4.14
C LEU A 57 -1.27 -7.40 3.97
N ARG A 58 -1.41 -8.59 4.59
CA ARG A 58 -0.48 -9.72 4.37
C ARG A 58 -0.53 -10.21 2.92
N ARG A 59 -1.73 -10.31 2.34
CA ARG A 59 -1.90 -10.74 0.94
C ARG A 59 -1.24 -9.78 -0.05
N TRP A 60 -1.42 -8.47 0.12
CA TRP A 60 -0.78 -7.45 -0.72
C TRP A 60 0.73 -7.48 -0.57
N THR A 61 1.24 -7.61 0.66
CA THR A 61 2.69 -7.71 0.90
C THR A 61 3.31 -8.95 0.23
N ARG A 62 2.60 -10.09 0.24
CA ARG A 62 3.04 -11.28 -0.51
C ARG A 62 3.03 -11.04 -2.02
N ALA A 63 1.99 -10.39 -2.54
CA ALA A 63 1.94 -10.03 -3.95
C ALA A 63 3.08 -9.06 -4.36
N VAL A 64 3.51 -8.17 -3.46
CA VAL A 64 4.72 -7.35 -3.68
C VAL A 64 5.98 -8.21 -3.69
N ARG A 65 6.12 -9.15 -2.74
CA ARG A 65 7.26 -10.08 -2.71
C ARG A 65 7.35 -10.89 -4.01
N GLU A 66 6.23 -11.37 -4.50
CA GLU A 66 6.11 -12.16 -5.72
C GLU A 66 6.21 -11.29 -6.99
N ALA A 67 6.45 -9.98 -6.86
CA ALA A 67 6.49 -9.00 -7.95
C ALA A 67 5.22 -8.96 -8.82
N VAL A 68 4.09 -9.47 -8.31
CA VAL A 68 2.77 -9.43 -8.96
C VAL A 68 2.08 -8.08 -8.69
N LEU A 69 2.47 -7.41 -7.61
CA LEU A 69 1.99 -6.08 -7.23
C LEU A 69 3.17 -5.11 -7.14
N PHE A 70 3.12 -4.01 -7.91
CA PHE A 70 4.19 -3.02 -8.01
C PHE A 70 5.53 -3.63 -8.46
N THR A 71 5.67 -3.90 -9.76
CA THR A 71 6.88 -4.47 -10.38
C THR A 71 8.13 -3.59 -10.22
N CYS A 72 7.96 -2.31 -9.90
CA CYS A 72 9.04 -1.37 -9.63
C CYS A 72 9.76 -1.62 -8.29
N VAL A 73 9.19 -2.44 -7.39
CA VAL A 73 9.76 -2.72 -6.09
C VAL A 73 10.84 -3.79 -6.22
N ARG A 74 12.08 -3.44 -5.89
CA ARG A 74 13.19 -4.41 -5.87
C ARG A 74 12.91 -5.51 -4.83
N ALA A 75 13.10 -6.76 -5.23
CA ALA A 75 12.97 -7.91 -4.34
C ALA A 75 13.89 -7.79 -3.11
N LEU A 76 13.36 -8.18 -1.95
CA LEU A 76 14.14 -8.39 -0.73
C LEU A 76 14.54 -9.86 -0.63
N PRO A 77 15.58 -10.20 0.16
CA PRO A 77 15.94 -11.60 0.45
C PRO A 77 14.75 -12.41 0.96
N ASP A 78 14.71 -13.72 0.68
CA ASP A 78 13.55 -14.59 0.97
C ASP A 78 13.15 -14.64 2.46
N GLY A 79 14.12 -14.39 3.37
CA GLY A 79 13.89 -14.30 4.81
C GLY A 79 13.35 -12.95 5.32
N ALA A 80 13.15 -11.97 4.44
CA ALA A 80 12.70 -10.64 4.84
C ALA A 80 11.31 -10.67 5.46
N ARG A 81 11.16 -10.04 6.63
CA ARG A 81 9.87 -9.90 7.30
C ARG A 81 8.88 -9.16 6.38
N LEU A 82 7.61 -9.56 6.42
CA LEU A 82 6.56 -8.91 5.62
C LEU A 82 6.52 -7.39 5.85
N ARG A 83 6.75 -6.94 7.10
CA ARG A 83 6.79 -5.52 7.43
C ARG A 83 7.91 -4.76 6.69
N ALA A 84 9.08 -5.38 6.54
CA ALA A 84 10.20 -4.81 5.79
C ALA A 84 9.88 -4.72 4.28
N ILE A 85 9.14 -5.70 3.74
CA ILE A 85 8.69 -5.67 2.34
C ILE A 85 7.67 -4.54 2.13
N ALA A 86 6.75 -4.36 3.07
CA ALA A 86 5.81 -3.24 3.03
C ALA A 86 6.53 -1.88 3.10
N ALA A 87 7.53 -1.76 3.98
CA ALA A 87 8.36 -0.56 4.07
C ALA A 87 9.13 -0.29 2.77
N ARG A 88 9.72 -1.32 2.15
CA ARG A 88 10.40 -1.20 0.85
C ARG A 88 9.42 -0.75 -0.23
N ALA A 89 8.23 -1.34 -0.30
CA ALA A 89 7.21 -0.95 -1.25
C ALA A 89 6.85 0.52 -1.08
N ALA A 90 6.51 0.94 0.14
CA ALA A 90 6.13 2.31 0.45
C ALA A 90 7.21 3.34 0.10
N THR A 91 8.46 3.08 0.48
CA THR A 91 9.60 3.97 0.20
C THR A 91 9.93 4.03 -1.29
N THR A 92 9.84 2.90 -1.99
CA THR A 92 10.02 2.86 -3.45
C THR A 92 8.96 3.70 -4.14
N LEU A 93 7.68 3.51 -3.78
CA LEU A 93 6.57 4.27 -4.35
C LEU A 93 6.66 5.76 -4.01
N ALA A 94 7.07 6.11 -2.79
CA ALA A 94 7.28 7.50 -2.39
C ALA A 94 8.36 8.21 -3.23
N ALA A 95 9.34 7.48 -3.77
CA ALA A 95 10.38 8.03 -4.63
C ALA A 95 9.91 8.38 -6.06
N TYR A 96 8.70 7.96 -6.46
CA TYR A 96 8.12 8.30 -7.76
C TYR A 96 7.39 9.64 -7.79
N VAL A 97 7.31 10.36 -6.67
CA VAL A 97 6.67 11.68 -6.61
C VAL A 97 7.70 12.77 -6.92
N PRO A 98 7.33 13.84 -7.66
CA PRO A 98 8.23 14.97 -7.88
C PRO A 98 8.79 15.56 -6.59
N SER A 99 10.02 16.10 -6.63
CA SER A 99 10.74 16.65 -5.48
C SER A 99 9.97 17.77 -4.75
N ALA A 100 9.07 18.46 -5.44
CA ALA A 100 8.16 19.45 -4.83
C ALA A 100 7.25 18.85 -3.74
N ALA A 101 7.06 17.53 -3.73
CA ALA A 101 6.28 16.81 -2.74
C ALA A 101 7.12 16.18 -1.62
N ASP A 102 8.43 16.43 -1.56
CA ASP A 102 9.32 15.82 -0.55
C ASP A 102 9.01 16.27 0.88
N ALA A 103 8.37 17.43 1.05
CA ALA A 103 7.86 17.88 2.34
C ALA A 103 6.67 17.05 2.85
N LEU A 104 6.04 16.23 2.01
CA LEU A 104 4.91 15.39 2.41
C LEU A 104 5.37 14.14 3.17
N PRO A 105 4.58 13.68 4.17
CA PRO A 105 4.83 12.42 4.84
C PRO A 105 4.91 11.23 3.87
N ILE A 106 5.72 10.23 4.22
CA ILE A 106 5.94 9.02 3.40
C ILE A 106 4.62 8.33 2.98
N PRO A 107 3.59 8.18 3.83
CA PRO A 107 2.34 7.56 3.39
C PRO A 107 1.62 8.34 2.28
N THR A 108 1.64 9.67 2.35
CA THR A 108 1.06 10.55 1.33
C THR A 108 1.82 10.44 0.02
N ARG A 109 3.16 10.46 0.07
CA ARG A 109 4.00 10.27 -1.12
C ARG A 109 3.82 8.87 -1.72
N ALA A 110 3.75 7.83 -0.90
CA ALA A 110 3.53 6.46 -1.36
C ALA A 110 2.16 6.32 -2.06
N PHE A 111 1.11 6.95 -1.53
CA PHE A 111 -0.20 7.00 -2.16
C PHE A 111 -0.14 7.65 -3.55
N LEU A 112 0.51 8.82 -3.64
CA LEU A 112 0.63 9.57 -4.90
C LEU A 112 1.50 8.83 -5.92
N GLY A 113 2.65 8.31 -5.50
CA GLY A 113 3.57 7.60 -6.38
C GLY A 113 3.00 6.30 -6.92
N ALA A 114 2.18 5.60 -6.13
CA ALA A 114 1.47 4.41 -6.58
C ALA A 114 0.48 4.66 -7.72
N ALA A 115 -0.06 5.88 -7.85
CA ALA A 115 -0.90 6.26 -8.99
C ALA A 115 -0.09 6.47 -10.28
N HIS A 116 1.23 6.67 -10.19
CA HIS A 116 2.11 6.89 -11.33
C HIS A 116 2.71 5.58 -11.88
N VAL A 117 2.75 4.51 -11.07
CA VAL A 117 3.37 3.22 -11.45
C VAL A 117 2.37 2.09 -11.71
N SER A 118 1.06 2.34 -11.61
CA SER A 118 -0.02 1.34 -11.73
C SER A 118 -0.66 1.24 -13.11
#